data_AF-A0A9W6B1I8-F1
#
_entry.id   AF-A0A9W6B1I8-F1
#
_cell.length_a   1.000
_cell.length_b   1.000
_cell.length_c   1.000
_cell.angle_alpha   90.00
_cell.angle_beta   90.00
_cell.angle_gamma   90.00
#
_symmetry.space_group_name_H-M   'P 1'
#
loop_
_entity.id
_entity.type
_entity.pdbx_description
1 polymer ?
#
loop_
_entity_poly.entity_id
_entity_poly.type
_entity_poly.pdbx_seq_one_letter_code
_entity_poly.pdbx_strand_id
1 'polypeptide(L)'
;MDSQKITLCIKCKKRIPNDATYCPYCGTNQTKQLKKRSKKHQINLTKQKRPSIDLHIAPPNDNRHQINADLKASRIIDYKKRMGMSDRIDNVLYLNNSYYRRKFLFGKLGLINDQNILIDFEKDGLLFIGYTMLGHLSGHNAFIMNQQIKQIQIKQSRLQNLLIIDLKQRHLEFPIANILLSKSWQRDNFKILLSKYS
;
A
#
# COMPACT_ATOMS: atom_id res chain seq x y z
N MET A 1 13.98 -8.75 32.90
CA MET A 1 14.99 -9.80 32.62
C MET A 1 15.60 -9.49 31.27
N ASP A 2 16.78 -8.87 31.26
CA ASP A 2 17.45 -8.43 30.03
C ASP A 2 17.95 -9.63 29.22
N SER A 3 17.37 -9.80 28.03
CA SER A 3 17.85 -10.76 27.05
C SER A 3 19.19 -10.27 26.48
N GLN A 4 20.30 -10.71 27.07
CA GLN A 4 21.64 -10.40 26.58
C GLN A 4 21.79 -10.89 25.13
N LYS A 5 22.05 -9.95 24.21
CA LYS A 5 22.28 -10.25 22.80
C LYS A 5 23.60 -11.04 22.66
N ILE A 6 23.53 -12.21 22.05
CA ILE A 6 24.68 -13.12 21.83
C ILE A 6 25.15 -13.00 20.38
N THR A 7 26.46 -13.05 20.15
CA THR A 7 27.10 -13.11 18.82
C THR A 7 28.04 -14.31 18.69
N LEU A 8 28.62 -14.55 17.51
CA LEU A 8 29.58 -15.64 17.27
C LEU A 8 31.00 -15.09 17.12
N CYS A 9 31.98 -15.76 17.71
CA CYS A 9 33.39 -15.41 17.54
C CYS A 9 33.80 -15.52 16.06
N ILE A 10 34.51 -14.51 15.54
CA ILE A 10 34.97 -14.50 14.14
C ILE A 10 35.85 -15.69 13.76
N LYS A 11 36.67 -16.21 14.71
CA LYS A 11 37.63 -17.29 14.48
C LYS A 11 37.05 -18.66 14.81
N CYS A 12 36.70 -18.91 16.07
CA CYS A 12 36.29 -20.25 16.53
C CYS A 12 34.78 -20.51 16.46
N LYS A 13 33.98 -19.54 16.01
CA LYS A 13 32.51 -19.63 15.87
C LYS A 13 31.71 -19.96 17.14
N LYS A 14 32.34 -19.98 18.31
CA LYS A 14 31.62 -20.15 19.59
C LYS A 14 30.79 -18.90 19.93
N ARG A 15 29.69 -19.12 20.64
CA ARG A 15 28.76 -18.06 21.12
C ARG A 15 29.43 -17.25 22.22
N ILE A 16 29.42 -15.92 22.07
CA ILE A 16 30.02 -14.96 23.00
C ILE A 16 29.08 -13.75 23.17
N PRO A 17 29.19 -12.97 24.25
CA PRO A 17 28.45 -11.71 24.41
C PRO A 17 28.70 -10.76 23.24
N ASN A 18 27.67 -10.03 22.77
CA ASN A 18 27.77 -9.17 21.59
C ASN A 18 28.70 -7.94 21.76
N ASP A 19 29.03 -7.59 23.00
CA ASP A 19 29.96 -6.54 23.40
C ASP A 19 31.38 -7.06 23.74
N ALA A 20 31.61 -8.39 23.63
CA ALA A 20 32.90 -8.99 23.96
C ALA A 20 34.01 -8.52 22.99
N THR A 21 35.01 -7.81 23.53
CA THR A 21 36.19 -7.34 22.78
C THR A 21 37.10 -8.50 22.37
N TYR A 22 37.18 -9.56 23.17
CA TYR A 22 37.96 -10.77 22.91
C TYR A 22 37.11 -12.02 23.09
N CYS A 23 37.39 -13.07 22.33
CA CYS A 23 36.74 -14.36 22.51
C CYS A 23 37.35 -15.11 23.71
N PRO A 24 36.55 -15.48 24.73
CA PRO A 24 37.07 -16.19 25.91
C PRO A 24 37.59 -17.60 25.58
N TYR A 25 37.19 -18.17 24.44
CA TYR A 25 37.57 -19.54 24.06
C TYR A 25 38.80 -19.63 23.16
N CYS A 26 39.18 -18.55 22.48
CA CYS A 26 40.31 -18.60 21.53
C CYS A 26 41.18 -17.34 21.52
N GLY A 27 40.95 -16.41 22.46
CA GLY A 27 41.73 -15.17 22.62
C GLY A 27 41.63 -14.18 21.46
N THR A 28 40.85 -14.48 20.42
CA THR A 28 40.82 -13.65 19.21
C THR A 28 40.10 -12.33 19.48
N ASN A 29 40.72 -11.21 19.09
CA ASN A 29 40.13 -9.88 19.20
C ASN A 29 39.00 -9.68 18.17
N GLN A 30 37.82 -9.26 18.63
CA GLN A 30 36.61 -9.06 17.84
C GLN A 30 36.45 -7.62 17.30
N THR A 31 37.29 -6.65 17.70
CA THR A 31 37.16 -5.22 17.33
C THR A 31 37.39 -4.90 15.85
N LYS A 32 38.06 -5.79 15.08
CA LYS A 32 38.30 -5.57 13.65
C LYS A 32 37.02 -5.53 12.80
N GLN A 33 35.88 -6.02 13.31
CA GLN A 33 34.57 -5.89 12.63
C GLN A 33 33.71 -4.71 13.13
N LEU A 34 33.96 -4.14 14.31
CA LEU A 34 33.16 -3.01 14.81
C LEU A 34 33.45 -1.71 14.04
N LYS A 35 34.69 -1.48 13.59
CA LYS A 35 35.05 -0.28 12.78
C LYS A 35 34.71 -0.39 11.28
N LYS A 36 34.47 -1.60 10.74
CA LYS A 36 33.87 -1.78 9.39
C LYS A 36 32.34 -1.75 9.42
N ARG A 37 31.71 -1.84 10.61
CA ARG A 37 30.26 -1.76 10.79
C ARG A 37 29.69 -0.33 10.76
N SER A 38 30.49 0.72 10.92
CA SER A 38 30.01 2.11 10.80
C SER A 38 29.92 2.64 9.36
N LYS A 39 30.49 1.94 8.36
CA LYS A 39 30.35 2.28 6.93
C LYS A 39 29.83 1.15 6.03
N LYS A 40 29.61 -0.06 6.57
CA LYS A 40 29.12 -1.22 5.79
C LYS A 40 27.98 -2.01 6.47
N HIS A 41 27.38 -1.46 7.53
CA HIS A 41 26.22 -2.05 8.24
C HIS A 41 24.93 -1.25 8.01
N GLN A 42 24.77 -0.71 6.80
CA GLN A 42 23.50 -0.78 6.09
C GLN A 42 23.76 -1.70 4.91
N ILE A 43 23.32 -2.96 4.99
CA ILE A 43 23.01 -3.91 3.91
C ILE A 43 22.98 -5.28 4.60
N ASN A 44 21.83 -5.96 4.52
CA ASN A 44 21.51 -7.30 5.05
C ASN A 44 20.89 -7.38 6.46
N LEU A 45 20.03 -6.42 6.78
CA LEU A 45 18.70 -6.75 7.32
C LEU A 45 17.76 -6.73 6.11
N THR A 46 17.46 -7.92 5.59
CA THR A 46 16.39 -8.23 4.62
C THR A 46 15.83 -7.02 3.87
N LYS A 47 16.51 -6.61 2.79
CA LYS A 47 15.82 -6.09 1.60
C LYS A 47 14.96 -7.25 1.09
N GLN A 48 13.77 -7.44 1.67
CA GLN A 48 12.66 -7.94 0.88
C GLN A 48 12.61 -6.99 -0.32
N LYS A 49 12.93 -7.53 -1.49
CA LYS A 49 12.79 -6.85 -2.77
C LYS A 49 11.32 -6.45 -2.81
N ARG A 50 11.01 -5.18 -2.48
CA ARG A 50 9.66 -4.66 -2.66
C ARG A 50 9.29 -5.02 -4.11
N PRO A 51 8.18 -5.70 -4.38
CA PRO A 51 7.73 -5.84 -5.75
C PRO A 51 7.75 -4.43 -6.34
N SER A 52 8.43 -4.27 -7.47
CA SER A 52 8.41 -3.01 -8.22
C SER A 52 6.96 -2.81 -8.63
N ILE A 53 6.23 -1.98 -7.89
CA ILE A 53 4.85 -1.65 -8.21
C ILE A 53 4.89 -0.99 -9.58
N ASP A 54 4.27 -1.63 -10.57
CA ASP A 54 4.09 -1.06 -11.89
C ASP A 54 2.69 -0.45 -12.00
N LEU A 55 2.62 0.87 -11.93
CA LEU A 55 1.37 1.62 -12.00
C LEU A 55 0.92 1.89 -13.44
N HIS A 56 1.73 1.53 -14.46
CA HIS A 56 1.48 1.85 -15.87
C HIS A 56 0.99 0.63 -16.68
N ILE A 57 0.37 -0.32 -15.99
CA ILE A 57 -0.15 -1.55 -16.61
C ILE A 57 -1.43 -1.26 -17.40
N ALA A 58 -1.45 -1.71 -18.66
CA ALA A 58 -2.64 -1.62 -19.49
C ALA A 58 -3.77 -2.52 -18.93
N PRO A 59 -5.02 -2.05 -18.89
CA PRO A 59 -6.15 -2.86 -18.46
C PRO A 59 -6.34 -4.08 -19.38
N PRO A 60 -6.85 -5.21 -18.88
CA PRO A 60 -7.13 -6.36 -19.73
C PRO A 60 -8.19 -5.97 -20.79
N ASN A 61 -7.99 -6.39 -22.04
CA ASN A 61 -8.83 -5.95 -23.18
C ASN A 61 -10.13 -6.74 -23.38
N ASP A 62 -10.33 -7.80 -22.61
CA ASP A 62 -11.52 -8.63 -22.69
C ASP A 62 -12.74 -7.87 -22.12
N ASN A 63 -13.83 -7.82 -22.91
CA ASN A 63 -15.16 -7.37 -22.49
C ASN A 63 -15.43 -5.85 -22.43
N ARG A 64 -14.72 -5.02 -23.21
CA ARG A 64 -15.01 -3.57 -23.35
C ARG A 64 -16.42 -3.22 -23.86
N HIS A 65 -17.19 -4.20 -24.33
CA HIS A 65 -18.56 -4.00 -24.82
C HIS A 65 -19.63 -4.10 -23.72
N GLN A 66 -19.33 -4.71 -22.57
CA GLN A 66 -20.29 -4.91 -21.49
C GLN A 66 -20.13 -3.85 -20.40
N ILE A 67 -21.21 -3.11 -20.12
CA ILE A 67 -21.24 -2.12 -19.02
C ILE A 67 -20.86 -2.81 -17.70
N ASN A 68 -19.96 -2.18 -16.94
CA ASN A 68 -19.45 -2.63 -15.64
C ASN A 68 -18.75 -3.99 -15.67
N ALA A 69 -18.23 -4.43 -16.83
CA ALA A 69 -17.54 -5.71 -16.96
C ALA A 69 -16.38 -5.89 -15.95
N ASP A 70 -15.69 -4.79 -15.62
CA ASP A 70 -14.54 -4.80 -14.70
C ASP A 70 -14.91 -4.52 -13.24
N LEU A 71 -16.19 -4.26 -12.92
CA LEU A 71 -16.68 -4.12 -11.54
C LEU A 71 -17.00 -5.49 -10.90
N LYS A 72 -16.12 -6.46 -11.13
CA LYS A 72 -16.16 -7.80 -10.55
C LYS A 72 -14.93 -7.99 -9.68
N ALA A 73 -15.10 -8.59 -8.50
CA ALA A 73 -14.01 -8.83 -7.56
C ALA A 73 -12.81 -9.54 -8.22
N SER A 74 -13.07 -10.56 -9.04
CA SER A 74 -12.02 -11.30 -9.77
C SER A 74 -11.21 -10.42 -10.72
N ARG A 75 -11.87 -9.48 -11.41
CA ARG A 75 -11.21 -8.53 -12.34
C ARG A 75 -10.33 -7.54 -11.60
N ILE A 76 -10.81 -7.02 -10.47
CA ILE A 76 -10.05 -6.11 -9.61
C ILE A 76 -8.80 -6.83 -9.09
N ILE A 77 -8.96 -8.05 -8.55
CA ILE A 77 -7.85 -8.86 -8.02
C ILE A 77 -6.82 -9.17 -9.11
N ASP A 78 -7.26 -9.59 -10.30
CA ASP A 78 -6.35 -9.88 -11.41
C ASP A 78 -5.51 -8.65 -11.80
N TYR A 79 -6.16 -7.50 -11.95
CA TYR A 79 -5.48 -6.26 -12.28
C TYR A 79 -4.50 -5.81 -11.19
N LYS A 80 -4.87 -5.95 -9.91
CA LYS A 80 -3.97 -5.72 -8.78
C LYS A 80 -2.74 -6.62 -8.81
N LYS A 81 -2.92 -7.93 -9.05
CA LYS A 81 -1.81 -8.89 -9.14
C LYS A 81 -0.83 -8.52 -10.24
N ARG A 82 -1.33 -8.06 -11.39
CA ARG A 82 -0.48 -7.58 -12.49
C ARG A 82 0.40 -6.41 -12.02
N MET A 83 -0.13 -5.49 -11.20
CA MET A 83 0.64 -4.37 -10.61
C MET A 83 1.61 -4.79 -9.49
N GLY A 84 1.66 -6.07 -9.14
CA GLY A 84 2.46 -6.58 -8.02
C GLY A 84 1.84 -6.30 -6.65
N MET A 85 0.52 -6.09 -6.59
CA MET A 85 -0.22 -5.79 -5.37
C MET A 85 -0.84 -7.03 -4.74
N SER A 86 -1.41 -6.85 -3.54
CA SER A 86 -2.15 -7.88 -2.81
C SER A 86 -3.32 -8.44 -3.61
N ASP A 87 -3.68 -9.70 -3.36
CA ASP A 87 -4.86 -10.34 -3.96
C ASP A 87 -6.14 -10.18 -3.15
N ARG A 88 -6.08 -9.36 -2.12
CA ARG A 88 -7.21 -9.03 -1.25
C ARG A 88 -8.20 -8.11 -1.95
N ILE A 89 -9.48 -8.36 -1.69
CA ILE A 89 -10.60 -7.51 -2.12
C ILE A 89 -11.36 -6.96 -0.92
N ASP A 90 -11.07 -7.37 0.31
CA ASP A 90 -11.79 -6.98 1.53
C ASP A 90 -11.41 -5.58 2.05
N ASN A 91 -10.58 -4.87 1.28
CA ASN A 91 -9.97 -3.60 1.63
C ASN A 91 -10.08 -2.59 0.48
N VAL A 92 -11.13 -2.69 -0.35
CA VAL A 92 -11.35 -1.76 -1.48
C VAL A 92 -12.65 -0.99 -1.36
N LEU A 93 -12.66 0.26 -1.87
CA LEU A 93 -13.88 1.06 -2.05
C LEU A 93 -13.92 1.69 -3.43
N TYR A 94 -15.08 1.59 -4.07
CA TYR A 94 -15.42 2.39 -5.24
C TYR A 94 -15.96 3.78 -4.85
N LEU A 95 -15.42 4.80 -5.48
CA LEU A 95 -15.64 6.20 -5.17
C LEU A 95 -15.86 7.01 -6.46
N ASN A 96 -16.54 8.13 -6.31
CA ASN A 96 -16.59 9.17 -7.32
C ASN A 96 -15.42 10.14 -7.06
N ASN A 97 -14.64 10.44 -8.08
CA ASN A 97 -13.52 11.36 -7.99
C ASN A 97 -13.99 12.79 -8.29
N SER A 98 -14.33 13.57 -7.27
CA SER A 98 -14.73 14.98 -7.41
C SER A 98 -13.66 15.88 -8.06
N TYR A 99 -12.41 15.41 -8.17
CA TYR A 99 -11.27 16.19 -8.67
C TYR A 99 -10.88 15.86 -10.12
N TYR A 100 -11.62 14.98 -10.81
CA TYR A 100 -11.26 14.49 -12.14
C TYR A 100 -10.99 15.59 -13.18
N ARG A 101 -11.76 16.70 -13.14
CA ARG A 101 -11.60 17.86 -14.04
C ARG A 101 -10.34 18.68 -13.76
N ARG A 102 -9.79 18.57 -12.55
CA ARG A 102 -8.65 19.39 -12.10
C ARG A 102 -7.29 18.73 -12.40
N LYS A 103 -7.26 17.62 -13.15
CA LYS A 103 -6.05 16.86 -13.55
C LYS A 103 -5.07 16.69 -12.37
N PHE A 104 -5.54 16.03 -11.33
CA PHE A 104 -4.82 15.98 -10.05
C PHE A 104 -3.60 15.05 -10.12
N LEU A 105 -2.41 15.59 -9.82
CA LEU A 105 -1.23 14.76 -9.51
C LEU A 105 -1.36 14.21 -8.08
N PHE A 106 -1.49 12.90 -7.96
CA PHE A 106 -1.42 12.19 -6.68
C PHE A 106 0.06 11.94 -6.34
N GLY A 107 0.74 12.97 -5.84
CA GLY A 107 2.16 12.89 -5.47
C GLY A 107 3.11 12.78 -6.66
N LYS A 108 4.23 12.06 -6.50
CA LYS A 108 5.24 11.82 -7.56
C LYS A 108 4.94 10.59 -8.44
N LEU A 109 3.86 9.85 -8.18
CA LEU A 109 3.69 8.47 -8.66
C LEU A 109 2.42 8.24 -9.50
N GLY A 110 1.71 9.28 -9.93
CA GLY A 110 0.62 9.10 -10.90
C GLY A 110 -0.34 10.28 -10.98
N LEU A 111 -1.07 10.34 -12.11
CA LEU A 111 -2.15 11.28 -12.36
C LEU A 111 -3.44 10.49 -12.49
N ILE A 112 -4.47 10.84 -11.72
CA ILE A 112 -5.79 10.24 -11.85
C ILE A 112 -6.80 11.34 -12.14
N ASN A 113 -7.35 11.25 -13.33
CA ASN A 113 -8.34 12.14 -13.89
C ASN A 113 -9.63 11.40 -14.28
N ASP A 114 -9.77 10.13 -13.86
CA ASP A 114 -10.99 9.36 -14.05
C ASP A 114 -12.09 9.85 -13.11
N GLN A 115 -13.32 9.88 -13.61
CA GLN A 115 -14.50 10.28 -12.83
C GLN A 115 -14.83 9.29 -11.71
N ASN A 116 -14.51 8.01 -11.95
CA ASN A 116 -14.71 6.93 -11.02
C ASN A 116 -13.36 6.33 -10.66
N ILE A 117 -13.18 6.00 -9.40
CA ILE A 117 -11.95 5.40 -8.90
C ILE A 117 -12.28 4.28 -7.93
N LEU A 118 -11.43 3.28 -7.88
CA LEU A 118 -11.36 2.33 -6.79
C LEU A 118 -10.13 2.65 -5.96
N ILE A 119 -10.32 2.77 -4.65
CA ILE A 119 -9.21 2.90 -3.71
C ILE A 119 -9.00 1.58 -2.99
N ASP A 120 -7.74 1.25 -2.79
CA ASP A 120 -7.28 0.07 -2.07
C ASP A 120 -6.42 0.45 -0.88
N PHE A 121 -6.76 -0.09 0.29
CA PHE A 121 -6.06 0.17 1.54
C PHE A 121 -4.94 -0.85 1.75
N GLU A 122 -3.79 -0.60 1.13
CA GLU A 122 -2.61 -1.47 1.17
C GLU A 122 -1.74 -1.21 2.42
N LYS A 123 -0.88 -2.18 2.75
CA LYS A 123 0.01 -2.09 3.93
C LYS A 123 0.92 -0.86 3.90
N ASP A 124 1.39 -0.48 2.71
CA ASP A 124 2.39 0.58 2.50
C ASP A 124 1.78 1.93 2.06
N GLY A 125 0.47 1.98 1.79
CA GLY A 125 -0.17 3.16 1.23
C GLY A 125 -1.57 2.91 0.68
N LEU A 126 -2.03 3.87 -0.12
CA LEU A 126 -3.30 3.81 -0.82
C LEU A 126 -3.04 3.68 -2.32
N LEU A 127 -3.55 2.61 -2.92
CA LEU A 127 -3.59 2.48 -4.37
C LEU A 127 -4.91 3.03 -4.88
N PHE A 128 -4.83 3.83 -5.92
CA PHE A 128 -5.97 4.34 -6.65
C PHE A 128 -5.96 3.74 -8.05
N ILE A 129 -7.09 3.20 -8.46
CA ILE A 129 -7.32 2.56 -9.76
C ILE A 129 -8.44 3.32 -10.47
N GLY A 130 -8.15 3.85 -11.65
CA GLY A 130 -9.11 4.60 -12.44
C GLY A 130 -10.12 3.70 -13.16
N TYR A 131 -11.35 4.19 -13.24
CA TYR A 131 -12.45 3.60 -13.99
C TYR A 131 -13.08 4.59 -14.96
N THR A 132 -13.36 4.12 -16.16
CA THR A 132 -14.17 4.84 -17.16
C THR A 132 -15.62 4.96 -16.68
N MET A 133 -16.39 5.80 -17.37
CA MET A 133 -17.82 5.98 -17.09
C MET A 133 -18.66 4.72 -17.29
N LEU A 134 -18.21 3.82 -18.16
CA LEU A 134 -18.86 2.54 -18.41
C LEU A 134 -18.43 1.45 -17.42
N GLY A 135 -17.62 1.78 -16.41
CA GLY A 135 -17.18 0.82 -15.40
C GLY A 135 -16.08 -0.13 -15.89
N HIS A 136 -15.26 0.32 -16.85
CA HIS A 136 -14.04 -0.36 -17.29
C HIS A 136 -12.79 0.22 -16.63
N LEU A 137 -11.78 -0.60 -16.39
CA LEU A 137 -10.47 -0.14 -15.92
C LEU A 137 -9.85 0.83 -16.95
N SER A 138 -9.38 2.00 -16.49
CA SER A 138 -8.85 3.03 -17.39
C SER A 138 -7.37 2.85 -17.72
N GLY A 139 -6.61 2.18 -16.84
CA GLY A 139 -5.15 2.15 -16.91
C GLY A 139 -4.47 3.30 -16.15
N HIS A 140 -5.22 4.30 -15.67
CA HIS A 140 -4.66 5.37 -14.86
C HIS A 140 -4.66 4.94 -13.39
N ASN A 141 -3.48 4.66 -12.86
CA ASN A 141 -3.30 4.29 -11.47
C ASN A 141 -2.37 5.29 -10.76
N ALA A 142 -2.50 5.39 -9.44
CA ALA A 142 -1.62 6.18 -8.61
C ALA A 142 -1.47 5.55 -7.23
N PHE A 143 -0.34 5.80 -6.58
CA PHE A 143 -0.07 5.27 -5.26
C PHE A 143 0.39 6.39 -4.32
N ILE A 144 -0.27 6.49 -3.17
CA ILE A 144 0.12 7.41 -2.09
C ILE A 144 0.73 6.59 -0.96
N MET A 145 1.99 6.87 -0.63
CA MET A 145 2.64 6.18 0.49
C MET A 145 2.10 6.66 1.84
N ASN A 146 2.03 5.77 2.83
CA ASN A 146 1.62 6.11 4.20
C ASN A 146 2.37 7.31 4.78
N GLN A 147 3.63 7.53 4.40
CA GLN A 147 4.44 8.67 4.84
C GLN A 147 3.89 10.04 4.40
N GLN A 148 3.00 10.06 3.40
CA GLN A 148 2.36 11.27 2.89
C GLN A 148 0.97 11.50 3.51
N ILE A 149 0.40 10.47 4.14
CA ILE A 149 -0.93 10.46 4.73
C ILE A 149 -0.80 10.86 6.20
N LYS A 150 -1.53 11.91 6.59
CA LYS A 150 -1.70 12.31 7.98
C LYS A 150 -2.82 11.52 8.63
N GLN A 151 -3.96 11.43 7.95
CA GLN A 151 -5.16 10.79 8.48
C GLN A 151 -6.06 10.27 7.35
N ILE A 152 -6.82 9.23 7.66
CA ILE A 152 -7.91 8.70 6.85
C ILE A 152 -9.16 8.72 7.74
N GLN A 153 -10.27 9.22 7.21
CA GLN A 153 -11.56 9.19 7.88
C GLN A 153 -12.65 8.71 6.92
N ILE A 154 -13.65 7.99 7.42
CA ILE A 154 -14.86 7.65 6.68
C ILE A 154 -16.05 8.23 7.44
N LYS A 155 -16.75 9.18 6.82
CA LYS A 155 -17.97 9.78 7.38
C LYS A 155 -19.18 9.11 6.77
N GLN A 156 -19.98 8.46 7.61
CA GLN A 156 -21.31 7.98 7.23
C GLN A 156 -22.35 9.07 7.51
N SER A 157 -23.14 9.44 6.51
CA SER A 157 -24.26 10.37 6.69
C SER A 157 -25.49 9.90 5.93
N ARG A 158 -26.66 10.48 6.23
CA ARG A 158 -27.92 10.16 5.52
C ARG A 158 -27.90 10.58 4.05
N LEU A 159 -27.18 11.64 3.70
CA LEU A 159 -27.13 12.17 2.34
C LEU A 159 -26.03 11.53 1.50
N GLN A 160 -24.83 11.43 2.05
CA GLN A 160 -23.66 10.95 1.33
C GLN A 160 -22.62 10.38 2.28
N ASN A 161 -22.07 9.23 1.92
CA ASN A 161 -20.91 8.68 2.60
C ASN A 161 -19.65 9.25 1.96
N LEU A 162 -18.69 9.67 2.77
CA LEU A 162 -17.45 10.32 2.32
C LEU A 162 -16.23 9.56 2.83
N LEU A 163 -15.27 9.33 1.94
CA LEU A 163 -13.91 9.01 2.31
C LEU A 163 -13.09 10.30 2.31
N ILE A 164 -12.47 10.59 3.44
CA ILE A 164 -11.64 11.77 3.64
C ILE A 164 -10.20 11.32 3.85
N ILE A 165 -9.28 11.93 3.11
CA ILE A 165 -7.85 11.65 3.18
C ILE A 165 -7.11 12.96 3.40
N ASP A 166 -6.56 13.11 4.60
CA ASP A 166 -5.66 14.19 4.93
C ASP A 166 -4.24 13.81 4.57
N LEU A 167 -3.68 14.52 3.61
CA LEU A 167 -2.28 14.45 3.24
C LEU A 167 -1.50 15.59 3.92
N LYS A 168 -0.17 15.48 3.96
CA LYS A 168 0.68 16.52 4.58
C LYS A 168 0.36 17.94 4.10
N GLN A 169 0.02 18.09 2.83
CA GLN A 169 -0.18 19.38 2.16
C GLN A 169 -1.64 19.67 1.78
N ARG A 170 -2.55 18.70 1.90
CA ARG A 170 -3.89 18.79 1.27
C ARG A 170 -4.92 17.94 1.99
N HIS A 171 -6.17 18.35 1.86
CA HIS A 171 -7.35 17.61 2.28
C HIS A 171 -8.10 17.12 1.03
N LEU A 172 -8.46 15.83 1.00
CA LEU A 172 -9.15 15.21 -0.13
C LEU A 172 -10.45 14.55 0.35
N GLU A 173 -11.55 14.83 -0.34
CA GLU A 173 -12.85 14.23 -0.06
C GLU A 173 -13.38 13.50 -1.29
N PHE A 174 -13.73 12.22 -1.10
CA PHE A 174 -14.24 11.36 -2.14
C PHE A 174 -15.62 10.83 -1.75
N PRO A 175 -16.67 11.19 -2.49
CA PRO A 175 -17.97 10.56 -2.36
C PRO A 175 -17.89 9.06 -2.62
N ILE A 176 -18.41 8.28 -1.67
CA ILE A 176 -18.56 6.83 -1.84
C ILE A 176 -19.83 6.60 -2.67
N ALA A 177 -19.73 5.76 -3.70
CA ALA A 177 -20.84 5.49 -4.59
C ALA A 177 -21.91 4.65 -3.87
N ASN A 178 -22.89 5.32 -3.24
CA ASN A 178 -23.96 4.66 -2.48
C ASN A 178 -24.74 3.62 -3.31
N ILE A 179 -24.89 3.84 -4.62
CA ILE A 179 -25.57 2.89 -5.51
C ILE A 179 -24.88 1.52 -5.54
N LEU A 180 -23.56 1.48 -5.36
CA LEU A 180 -22.77 0.26 -5.32
C LEU A 180 -22.74 -0.40 -3.94
N LEU A 181 -23.25 0.24 -2.88
CA LEU A 181 -23.47 -0.41 -1.57
C LEU A 181 -24.55 -1.49 -1.62
N SER A 182 -25.28 -1.62 -2.74
CA SER A 182 -26.12 -2.79 -3.03
C SER A 182 -25.32 -4.06 -3.36
N LYS A 183 -24.05 -3.91 -3.78
CA LYS A 183 -23.15 -5.04 -4.06
C LYS A 183 -22.47 -5.50 -2.77
N SER A 184 -22.49 -6.81 -2.52
CA SER A 184 -21.96 -7.40 -1.27
C SER A 184 -20.52 -6.96 -0.99
N TRP A 185 -19.62 -7.10 -1.96
CA TRP A 185 -18.20 -6.74 -1.78
C TRP A 185 -18.01 -5.28 -1.34
N GLN A 186 -18.65 -4.31 -2.00
CA GLN A 186 -18.53 -2.89 -1.66
C GLN A 186 -19.16 -2.60 -0.30
N ARG A 187 -20.33 -3.20 -0.01
CA ARG A 187 -21.06 -3.01 1.25
C ARG A 187 -20.28 -3.53 2.45
N ASP A 188 -19.74 -4.74 2.33
CA ASP A 188 -19.06 -5.43 3.42
C ASP A 188 -17.71 -4.74 3.68
N ASN A 189 -16.98 -4.35 2.62
CA ASN A 189 -15.78 -3.53 2.73
C ASN A 189 -16.06 -2.17 3.37
N PHE A 190 -17.15 -1.50 2.97
CA PHE A 190 -17.53 -0.22 3.56
C PHE A 190 -17.74 -0.34 5.07
N LYS A 191 -18.41 -1.39 5.54
CA LYS A 191 -18.58 -1.63 6.99
C LYS A 191 -17.25 -1.86 7.71
N ILE A 192 -16.37 -2.68 7.14
CA ILE A 192 -15.04 -2.98 7.71
C ILE A 192 -14.19 -1.72 7.78
N LEU A 193 -14.20 -0.91 6.72
CA LEU A 193 -13.39 0.29 6.65
C LEU A 193 -13.99 1.41 7.48
N LEU A 194 -15.31 1.51 7.56
CA LEU A 194 -16.00 2.45 8.44
C LEU A 194 -15.63 2.18 9.90
N SER A 195 -15.67 0.93 10.38
CA SER A 195 -15.28 0.65 11.76
C SER A 195 -13.80 0.92 12.07
N LYS A 196 -12.95 0.89 11.03
CA LYS A 196 -11.51 1.17 11.15
C LYS A 196 -11.17 2.66 11.10
N TYR A 197 -11.95 3.45 10.36
CA TYR A 197 -11.63 4.84 10.03
C TYR A 197 -12.76 5.83 10.38
N SER A 198 -13.75 5.44 11.18
CA SER A 198 -14.77 6.34 11.72
C SER A 198 -14.20 7.27 12.80
#